data_AF-A0A917UA54-F1
#
_entry.id   AF-A0A917UA54-F1
#
_cell.length_a   1.000
_cell.length_b   1.000
_cell.length_c   1.000
_cell.angle_alpha   90.00
_cell.angle_beta   90.00
_cell.angle_gamma   90.00
#
_symmetry.space_group_name_H-M   'P 1'
#
loop_
_entity.id
_entity.type
_entity.pdbx_description
1 polymer ?
#
loop_
_entity_poly.entity_id
_entity_poly.type
_entity_poly.pdbx_seq_one_letter_code
_entity_poly.pdbx_strand_id
1 'polypeptide(L)'
;MHSAATTVPTGTVEDLVRVGLLEVSADCHIHPTAVFLVADMLGTRRSIILGARVTISAFVVVHGGTRIGPDVHLGHHAIVGEPEYGYAMRNLYRGEGAATTIGAGSVVRAGAVIYADVQLGDNVMIGHNALLRTGVRVGSGSQLAANITVERGTRIGDGVRCSPGSHLTAETFVGDRVFLGAGVRTINDKQLIWRDPVHERPLEPPTFETGCRVGSGAVLLAGITVGAGALVGAGSVVTHDVPAGTIVYGVPARRYGWVSP
;
A
#
# COMPACT_ATOMS: atom_id res chain seq x y z
N MET A 1 0.24 14.16 36.87
CA MET A 1 1.57 14.43 36.26
C MET A 1 1.30 15.14 34.95
N HIS A 2 1.66 16.42 34.86
CA HIS A 2 1.52 17.18 33.62
C HIS A 2 2.51 16.61 32.61
N SER A 3 2.00 15.93 31.58
CA SER A 3 2.79 15.52 30.43
C SER A 3 3.30 16.79 29.75
N ALA A 4 4.61 17.02 29.82
CA ALA A 4 5.25 18.08 29.07
C ALA A 4 4.95 17.84 27.60
N ALA A 5 4.27 18.80 26.96
CA ALA A 5 4.09 18.82 25.52
C ALA A 5 5.48 18.70 24.88
N THR A 6 5.81 17.51 24.43
CA THR A 6 7.05 17.24 23.73
C THR A 6 6.83 17.83 22.34
N THR A 7 7.25 19.09 22.17
CA THR A 7 7.27 19.71 20.86
C THR A 7 8.12 18.81 19.96
N VAL A 8 7.46 18.14 19.00
CA VAL A 8 8.18 17.38 17.97
C VAL A 8 9.00 18.42 17.22
N PRO A 9 10.34 18.37 17.28
CA PRO A 9 11.15 19.42 16.67
C PRO A 9 10.98 19.36 15.16
N THR A 10 10.28 20.33 14.57
CA THR A 10 10.32 20.59 13.13
C THR A 10 11.57 21.41 12.87
N GLY A 11 12.72 20.74 12.80
CA GLY A 11 13.98 21.36 12.38
C GLY A 11 13.95 21.70 10.89
N THR A 12 14.74 22.69 10.47
CA THR A 12 15.01 22.88 9.04
C THR A 12 15.74 21.65 8.48
N VAL A 13 15.75 21.47 7.15
CA VAL A 13 16.54 20.41 6.49
C VAL A 13 18.01 20.46 6.95
N GLU A 14 18.60 21.65 7.01
CA GLU A 14 19.97 21.86 7.47
C GLU A 14 20.18 21.42 8.93
N ASP A 15 19.24 21.74 9.81
CA ASP A 15 19.32 21.33 11.22
C ASP A 15 19.26 19.81 11.35
N LEU A 16 18.36 19.15 10.62
CA LEU A 16 18.18 17.70 10.66
C LEU A 16 19.40 16.96 10.10
N VAL A 17 20.02 17.48 9.04
CA VAL A 17 21.28 16.95 8.50
C VAL A 17 22.41 17.11 9.52
N ARG A 18 22.55 18.30 10.13
CA ARG A 18 23.60 18.59 11.11
C ARG A 18 23.55 17.65 12.31
N VAL A 19 22.37 17.24 12.75
CA VAL A 19 22.19 16.32 13.90
C VAL A 19 22.07 14.84 13.48
N GLY A 20 22.26 14.52 12.20
CA GLY A 20 22.24 13.14 11.69
C GLY A 20 20.87 12.46 11.69
N LEU A 21 19.78 13.24 11.68
CA LEU A 21 18.40 12.71 11.61
C LEU A 21 17.82 12.76 10.18
N LEU A 22 18.53 13.38 9.24
CA LEU A 22 18.24 13.35 7.82
C LEU A 22 19.55 13.12 7.06
N GLU A 23 19.66 11.99 6.37
CA GLU A 23 20.79 11.63 5.53
C GLU A 23 20.40 11.87 4.07
N VAL A 24 21.10 12.80 3.40
CA VAL A 24 20.80 13.20 2.02
C VAL A 24 21.98 12.88 1.13
N SER A 25 21.77 12.01 0.14
CA SER A 25 22.78 11.68 -0.87
C SER A 25 22.88 12.76 -1.96
N ALA A 26 23.83 12.59 -2.88
CA ALA A 26 24.08 13.56 -3.95
C ALA A 26 22.84 13.84 -4.84
N ASP A 27 22.79 15.07 -5.36
CA ASP A 27 21.83 15.53 -6.38
C ASP A 27 20.34 15.44 -5.99
N CYS A 28 20.03 15.47 -4.70
CA CYS A 28 18.63 15.51 -4.26
C CYS A 28 18.01 16.89 -4.45
N HIS A 29 16.76 16.93 -4.88
CA HIS A 29 15.97 18.15 -5.02
C HIS A 29 14.83 18.13 -4.00
N ILE A 30 14.95 18.92 -2.94
CA ILE A 30 13.96 18.99 -1.86
C ILE A 30 13.29 20.36 -1.91
N HIS A 31 11.98 20.38 -2.12
CA HIS A 31 11.22 21.62 -2.09
C HIS A 31 11.24 22.26 -0.68
N PRO A 32 11.37 23.59 -0.54
CA PRO A 32 11.46 24.26 0.76
C PRO A 32 10.28 24.05 1.71
N THR A 33 9.13 23.63 1.17
CA THR A 33 7.91 23.36 1.96
C THR A 33 7.73 21.88 2.34
N ALA A 34 8.70 21.01 2.01
CA ALA A 34 8.69 19.63 2.48
C ALA A 34 8.93 19.59 4.00
N VAL A 35 8.27 18.66 4.67
CA VAL A 35 8.31 18.51 6.14
C VAL A 35 8.87 17.13 6.48
N PHE A 36 9.82 17.11 7.41
CA PHE A 36 10.45 15.89 7.90
C PHE A 36 10.13 15.71 9.39
N LEU A 37 9.34 14.68 9.70
CA LEU A 37 8.87 14.38 11.05
C LEU A 37 9.66 13.19 11.60
N VAL A 38 10.79 13.46 12.23
CA VAL A 38 11.79 12.43 12.61
C VAL A 38 11.38 11.58 13.81
N ALA A 39 10.31 11.93 14.52
CA ALA A 39 9.76 11.11 15.59
C ALA A 39 8.74 10.11 15.02
N ASP A 40 8.88 8.84 15.41
CA ASP A 40 7.82 7.86 15.21
C ASP A 40 6.68 8.05 16.23
N MET A 41 5.70 7.16 16.18
CA MET A 41 4.55 7.16 17.08
C MET A 41 4.87 7.09 18.57
N LEU A 42 6.01 6.51 18.91
CA LEU A 42 6.47 6.39 20.28
C LEU A 42 7.24 7.62 20.74
N GLY A 43 7.41 8.62 19.88
CA GLY A 43 8.34 9.72 20.11
C GLY A 43 9.81 9.31 19.94
N THR A 44 10.08 8.10 19.44
CA THR A 44 11.45 7.67 19.18
C THR A 44 11.96 8.36 17.93
N ARG A 45 13.11 9.03 18.04
CA ARG A 45 13.75 9.67 16.89
C ARG A 45 14.38 8.63 15.98
N ARG A 46 14.08 8.69 14.69
CA ARG A 46 14.61 7.80 13.66
C ARG A 46 15.09 8.61 12.47
N SER A 47 16.25 8.24 11.94
CA SER A 47 16.77 8.91 10.75
C SER A 47 15.88 8.65 9.54
N ILE A 48 15.87 9.62 8.64
CA ILE A 48 15.30 9.52 7.30
C ILE A 48 16.49 9.46 6.33
N ILE A 49 16.46 8.51 5.40
CA ILE A 49 17.57 8.28 4.47
C ILE A 49 17.09 8.51 3.04
N LEU A 50 17.74 9.42 2.33
CA LEU A 50 17.48 9.73 0.92
C LEU A 50 18.66 9.26 0.05
N GLY A 51 18.38 8.38 -0.90
CA GLY A 51 19.31 7.97 -1.95
C GLY A 51 19.61 9.10 -2.95
N ALA A 52 20.53 8.85 -3.89
CA ALA A 52 20.94 9.87 -4.86
C ALA A 52 19.78 10.26 -5.79
N ARG A 53 19.74 11.52 -6.25
CA ARG A 53 18.76 12.02 -7.23
C ARG A 53 17.30 11.87 -6.80
N VAL A 54 17.02 11.84 -5.49
CA VAL A 54 15.66 11.86 -4.97
C VAL A 54 15.03 13.24 -5.18
N THR A 55 13.79 13.27 -5.65
CA THR A 55 13.00 14.50 -5.79
C THR A 55 11.84 14.50 -4.80
N ILE A 56 11.78 15.50 -3.94
CA ILE A 56 10.72 15.73 -2.96
C ILE A 56 9.99 17.02 -3.31
N SER A 57 8.74 16.88 -3.75
CA SER A 57 7.91 18.00 -4.19
C SER A 57 7.33 18.81 -3.03
N ALA A 58 6.63 19.90 -3.34
CA ALA A 58 6.04 20.79 -2.34
C ALA A 58 5.07 20.06 -1.39
N PHE A 59 5.17 20.40 -0.11
CA PHE A 59 4.30 19.91 0.97
C PHE A 59 4.29 18.40 1.17
N VAL A 60 5.31 17.69 0.68
CA VAL A 60 5.53 16.28 1.04
C VAL A 60 5.88 16.19 2.52
N VAL A 61 5.34 15.19 3.20
CA VAL A 61 5.68 14.86 4.58
C VAL A 61 6.37 13.50 4.62
N VAL A 62 7.55 13.43 5.23
CA VAL A 62 8.31 12.18 5.40
C VAL A 62 8.54 11.95 6.89
N HIS A 63 8.12 10.77 7.37
CA HIS A 63 8.29 10.38 8.76
C HIS A 63 9.59 9.62 9.00
N GLY A 64 10.09 9.70 10.24
CA GLY A 64 11.29 9.02 10.72
C GLY A 64 11.25 7.51 10.50
N GLY A 65 12.40 6.93 10.15
CA GLY A 65 12.50 5.51 9.82
C GLY A 65 12.19 5.19 8.35
N THR A 66 11.94 6.21 7.52
CA THR A 66 11.76 6.05 6.08
C THR A 66 13.09 6.03 5.35
N ARG A 67 13.24 5.05 4.45
CA ARG A 67 14.37 4.90 3.54
C ARG A 67 13.90 5.01 2.10
N ILE A 68 14.46 5.96 1.36
CA ILE A 68 14.07 6.27 -0.01
C ILE A 68 15.26 5.95 -0.91
N GLY A 69 15.08 5.01 -1.83
CA GLY A 69 16.08 4.61 -2.80
C GLY A 69 16.44 5.73 -3.79
N PRO A 70 17.50 5.57 -4.59
CA PRO A 70 17.88 6.54 -5.58
C PRO A 70 16.80 6.71 -6.66
N ASP A 71 16.79 7.88 -7.32
CA ASP A 71 15.88 8.20 -8.43
C ASP A 71 14.39 8.16 -8.09
N VAL A 72 14.03 8.17 -6.79
CA VAL A 72 12.63 8.22 -6.35
C VAL A 72 12.06 9.64 -6.48
N HIS A 73 10.81 9.73 -6.95
CA HIS A 73 10.05 10.96 -6.99
C HIS A 73 8.83 10.90 -6.05
N LEU A 74 8.78 11.81 -5.07
CA LEU A 74 7.61 12.06 -4.23
C LEU A 74 6.89 13.31 -4.73
N GLY A 75 5.66 13.13 -5.20
CA GLY A 75 4.77 14.17 -5.73
C GLY A 75 4.12 15.00 -4.63
N HIS A 76 3.57 16.16 -5.00
CA HIS A 76 3.03 17.15 -4.06
C HIS A 76 2.07 16.54 -3.04
N HIS A 77 2.17 16.96 -1.78
CA HIS A 77 1.28 16.49 -0.69
C HIS A 77 1.31 14.97 -0.43
N ALA A 78 2.28 14.22 -0.97
CA ALA A 78 2.45 12.83 -0.57
C ALA A 78 2.91 12.75 0.90
N ILE A 79 2.43 11.75 1.62
CA ILE A 79 2.82 11.46 3.01
C ILE A 79 3.42 10.06 3.04
N VAL A 80 4.64 9.92 3.57
CA VAL A 80 5.38 8.66 3.58
C VAL A 80 5.86 8.33 4.99
N GLY A 81 5.61 7.08 5.40
CA GLY A 81 5.90 6.60 6.74
C GLY A 81 4.87 7.05 7.77
N GLU A 82 3.67 7.44 7.33
CA GLU A 82 2.60 7.91 8.21
C GLU A 82 2.32 6.87 9.29
N PRO A 83 2.30 7.30 10.55
CA PRO A 83 1.81 6.47 11.63
C PRO A 83 0.39 5.93 11.51
N GLU A 84 0.18 4.72 12.01
CA GLU A 84 -1.17 4.18 12.16
C GLU A 84 -1.67 4.28 13.59
N TYR A 85 -2.63 5.19 13.83
CA TYR A 85 -3.36 5.33 15.11
C TYR A 85 -4.52 4.33 15.27
N GLY A 86 -4.64 3.40 14.33
CA GLY A 86 -5.57 2.27 14.39
C GLY A 86 -6.88 2.54 13.66
N TYR A 87 -7.52 1.47 13.23
CA TYR A 87 -8.89 1.48 12.73
C TYR A 87 -9.61 0.30 13.37
N ALA A 88 -10.66 0.59 14.13
CA ALA A 88 -11.64 -0.35 14.67
C ALA A 88 -11.16 -1.54 15.55
N MET A 89 -9.93 -1.58 16.10
CA MET A 89 -9.50 -2.67 17.01
C MET A 89 -8.38 -2.29 17.99
N ARG A 90 -8.38 -2.99 19.15
CA ARG A 90 -7.68 -2.71 20.41
C ARG A 90 -6.22 -3.16 20.53
N ASN A 91 -5.54 -3.65 19.48
CA ASN A 91 -4.06 -3.69 19.29
C ASN A 91 -3.60 -4.70 18.23
N LEU A 92 -2.91 -4.23 17.18
CA LEU A 92 -1.55 -4.67 16.80
C LEU A 92 -1.01 -3.72 15.70
N TYR A 93 0.01 -2.92 16.05
CA TYR A 93 0.58 -1.86 15.22
C TYR A 93 1.92 -2.29 14.64
N ARG A 94 1.93 -2.93 13.46
CA ARG A 94 3.18 -3.40 12.82
C ARG A 94 4.14 -2.28 12.42
N GLY A 95 3.69 -1.02 12.46
CA GLY A 95 4.42 0.18 12.04
C GLY A 95 5.24 0.85 13.14
N GLU A 96 5.04 0.46 14.40
CA GLU A 96 5.73 1.07 15.53
C GLU A 96 7.23 0.78 15.47
N GLY A 97 8.00 1.77 15.05
CA GLY A 97 9.43 1.65 14.85
C GLY A 97 9.89 0.81 13.66
N ALA A 98 8.97 0.29 12.86
CA ALA A 98 9.28 -0.45 11.66
C ALA A 98 9.61 0.50 10.48
N ALA A 99 10.58 0.10 9.66
CA ALA A 99 11.09 0.95 8.60
C ALA A 99 10.18 0.92 7.36
N THR A 100 9.91 2.09 6.80
CA THR A 100 9.27 2.25 5.49
C THR A 100 10.35 2.30 4.43
N THR A 101 10.20 1.54 3.34
CA THR A 101 11.18 1.53 2.24
C THR A 101 10.50 1.79 0.90
N ILE A 102 11.07 2.70 0.13
CA ILE A 102 10.69 2.95 -1.27
C ILE A 102 11.88 2.57 -2.15
N GLY A 103 11.73 1.53 -2.97
CA GLY A 103 12.77 1.08 -3.90
C GLY A 103 13.10 2.08 -5.01
N ALA A 104 14.24 1.88 -5.65
CA ALA A 104 14.83 2.80 -6.61
C ALA A 104 13.92 3.07 -7.82
N GLY A 105 13.97 4.29 -8.37
CA GLY A 105 13.19 4.66 -9.56
C GLY A 105 11.66 4.68 -9.37
N SER A 106 11.18 4.51 -8.13
CA SER A 106 9.75 4.52 -7.84
C SER A 106 9.16 5.93 -7.86
N VAL A 107 7.88 6.03 -8.19
CA VAL A 107 7.14 7.29 -8.23
C VAL A 107 5.94 7.20 -7.30
N VAL A 108 5.89 8.08 -6.32
CA VAL A 108 4.72 8.28 -5.45
C VAL A 108 4.03 9.56 -5.86
N ARG A 109 2.87 9.46 -6.52
CA ARG A 109 2.17 10.63 -7.05
C ARG A 109 1.46 11.43 -5.95
N ALA A 110 1.01 12.61 -6.35
CA ALA A 110 0.48 13.62 -5.43
C ALA A 110 -0.68 13.10 -4.56
N GLY A 111 -0.67 13.49 -3.28
CA GLY A 111 -1.71 13.16 -2.30
C GLY A 111 -1.73 11.70 -1.82
N ALA A 112 -0.83 10.84 -2.29
CA ALA A 112 -0.76 9.46 -1.80
C ALA A 112 -0.29 9.41 -0.35
N VAL A 113 -0.88 8.51 0.44
CA VAL A 113 -0.54 8.26 1.85
C VAL A 113 -0.01 6.84 1.99
N ILE A 114 1.25 6.74 2.40
CA ILE A 114 1.96 5.48 2.63
C ILE A 114 2.28 5.41 4.12
N TYR A 115 1.74 4.41 4.80
CA TYR A 115 1.94 4.21 6.22
C TYR A 115 3.34 3.66 6.55
N ALA A 116 3.68 3.68 7.85
CA ALA A 116 4.84 3.00 8.40
C ALA A 116 4.85 1.48 8.09
N ASP A 117 6.02 0.85 8.05
CA ASP A 117 6.19 -0.57 7.68
C ASP A 117 5.63 -0.92 6.29
N VAL A 118 5.60 0.02 5.35
CA VAL A 118 5.34 -0.29 3.93
C VAL A 118 6.65 -0.48 3.20
N GLN A 119 6.73 -1.53 2.37
CA GLN A 119 7.90 -1.78 1.53
C GLN A 119 7.47 -1.85 0.07
N LEU A 120 8.04 -0.96 -0.74
CA LEU A 120 7.90 -0.95 -2.19
C LEU A 120 9.21 -1.43 -2.81
N GLY A 121 9.13 -2.33 -3.78
CA GLY A 121 10.24 -2.70 -4.65
C GLY A 121 10.67 -1.57 -5.59
N ASP A 122 11.53 -1.89 -6.54
CA ASP A 122 12.04 -0.92 -7.49
C ASP A 122 11.01 -0.62 -8.60
N ASN A 123 11.07 0.58 -9.15
CA ASN A 123 10.23 1.02 -10.27
C ASN A 123 8.72 0.86 -10.01
N VAL A 124 8.29 1.02 -8.75
CA VAL A 124 6.88 0.98 -8.38
C VAL A 124 6.23 2.33 -8.68
N MET A 125 5.03 2.30 -9.26
CA MET A 125 4.21 3.50 -9.45
C MET A 125 3.01 3.49 -8.53
N ILE A 126 2.96 4.47 -7.62
CA ILE A 126 1.80 4.76 -6.77
C ILE A 126 1.05 5.95 -7.36
N GLY A 127 -0.25 5.78 -7.59
CA GLY A 127 -1.15 6.76 -8.19
C GLY A 127 -1.56 7.87 -7.23
N HIS A 128 -2.23 8.89 -7.76
CA HIS A 128 -2.74 10.01 -6.98
C HIS A 128 -3.71 9.54 -5.89
N ASN A 129 -3.57 10.10 -4.67
CA ASN A 129 -4.46 9.83 -3.54
C ASN A 129 -4.61 8.33 -3.20
N ALA A 130 -3.62 7.50 -3.56
CA ALA A 130 -3.59 6.10 -3.15
C ALA A 130 -3.31 6.01 -1.65
N LEU A 131 -3.91 5.02 -0.99
CA LEU A 131 -3.72 4.73 0.42
C LEU A 131 -3.13 3.33 0.59
N LEU A 132 -1.90 3.24 1.11
CA LEU A 132 -1.25 1.97 1.46
C LEU A 132 -1.04 1.92 2.97
N ARG A 133 -1.72 0.98 3.63
CA ARG A 133 -1.67 0.84 5.09
C ARG A 133 -0.48 0.01 5.56
N THR A 134 -0.26 -0.01 6.87
CA THR A 134 0.88 -0.65 7.54
C THR A 134 1.07 -2.11 7.12
N GLY A 135 2.32 -2.52 6.93
CA GLY A 135 2.68 -3.90 6.64
C GLY A 135 2.44 -4.31 5.20
N VAL A 136 2.01 -3.40 4.33
CA VAL A 136 1.87 -3.67 2.88
C VAL A 136 3.24 -3.94 2.27
N ARG A 137 3.30 -4.92 1.37
CA ARG A 137 4.48 -5.26 0.56
C ARG A 137 4.10 -5.21 -0.91
N VAL A 138 4.85 -4.46 -1.71
CA VAL A 138 4.62 -4.33 -3.16
C VAL A 138 5.90 -4.67 -3.91
N GLY A 139 5.81 -5.65 -4.81
CA GLY A 139 6.90 -6.07 -5.68
C GLY A 139 7.27 -5.03 -6.74
N SER A 140 8.40 -5.27 -7.39
CA SER A 140 9.01 -4.35 -8.36
C SER A 140 8.20 -4.24 -9.65
N GLY A 141 8.25 -3.07 -10.29
CA GLY A 141 7.55 -2.79 -11.55
C GLY A 141 6.01 -2.77 -11.45
N SER A 142 5.47 -2.86 -10.24
CA SER A 142 4.03 -2.84 -9.99
C SER A 142 3.45 -1.42 -10.05
N GLN A 143 2.20 -1.31 -10.47
CA GLN A 143 1.49 -0.05 -10.68
C GLN A 143 0.16 -0.09 -9.94
N LEU A 144 0.02 0.75 -8.92
CA LEU A 144 -1.19 0.90 -8.13
C LEU A 144 -1.77 2.29 -8.45
N ALA A 145 -2.85 2.32 -9.23
CA ALA A 145 -3.35 3.57 -9.79
C ALA A 145 -4.12 4.44 -8.78
N ALA A 146 -4.65 5.57 -9.25
CA ALA A 146 -5.22 6.59 -8.39
C ALA A 146 -6.40 6.10 -7.53
N ASN A 147 -6.52 6.64 -6.31
CA ASN A 147 -7.60 6.37 -5.35
C ASN A 147 -7.77 4.89 -4.98
N ILE A 148 -6.74 4.06 -5.15
CA ILE A 148 -6.73 2.68 -4.64
C ILE A 148 -6.55 2.71 -3.12
N THR A 149 -7.25 1.82 -2.42
CA THR A 149 -7.01 1.55 -1.00
C THR A 149 -6.49 0.14 -0.83
N VAL A 150 -5.29 0.03 -0.24
CA VAL A 150 -4.63 -1.24 0.07
C VAL A 150 -4.52 -1.37 1.58
N GLU A 151 -5.31 -2.29 2.12
CA GLU A 151 -5.39 -2.51 3.56
C GLU A 151 -4.17 -3.28 4.11
N ARG A 152 -4.06 -3.26 5.43
CA ARG A 152 -2.89 -3.74 6.18
C ARG A 152 -2.46 -5.15 5.80
N GLY A 153 -1.14 -5.37 5.77
CA GLY A 153 -0.55 -6.68 5.55
C GLY A 153 -0.77 -7.29 4.16
N THR A 154 -1.40 -6.57 3.23
CA THR A 154 -1.58 -7.03 1.85
C THR A 154 -0.22 -7.24 1.17
N ARG A 155 -0.10 -8.34 0.43
CA ARG A 155 1.11 -8.68 -0.34
C ARG A 155 0.79 -8.61 -1.82
N ILE A 156 1.55 -7.82 -2.56
CA ILE A 156 1.43 -7.62 -4.00
C ILE A 156 2.76 -8.00 -4.64
N GLY A 157 2.73 -8.93 -5.61
CA GLY A 157 3.90 -9.41 -6.33
C GLY A 157 4.46 -8.41 -7.34
N ASP A 158 5.31 -8.92 -8.23
CA ASP A 158 6.01 -8.14 -9.25
C ASP A 158 5.14 -7.91 -10.50
N GLY A 159 5.27 -6.73 -11.11
CA GLY A 159 4.59 -6.39 -12.36
C GLY A 159 3.06 -6.42 -12.28
N VAL A 160 2.48 -6.24 -11.09
CA VAL A 160 1.04 -6.17 -10.88
C VAL A 160 0.50 -4.83 -11.38
N ARG A 161 -0.71 -4.83 -11.95
CA ARG A 161 -1.42 -3.61 -12.30
C ARG A 161 -2.77 -3.58 -11.59
N CYS A 162 -2.96 -2.59 -10.74
CA CYS A 162 -4.25 -2.30 -10.12
C CYS A 162 -4.76 -0.97 -10.65
N SER A 163 -5.87 -1.00 -11.38
CA SER A 163 -6.48 0.18 -11.98
C SER A 163 -7.20 1.04 -10.92
N PRO A 164 -7.56 2.30 -11.23
CA PRO A 164 -8.02 3.26 -10.24
C PRO A 164 -9.24 2.81 -9.42
N GLY A 165 -9.29 3.27 -8.17
CA GLY A 165 -10.44 3.12 -7.31
C GLY A 165 -10.69 1.70 -6.80
N SER A 166 -9.78 0.75 -6.97
CA SER A 166 -9.88 -0.60 -6.42
C SER A 166 -9.64 -0.64 -4.91
N HIS A 167 -10.19 -1.64 -4.23
CA HIS A 167 -10.01 -1.84 -2.79
C HIS A 167 -9.53 -3.27 -2.53
N LEU A 168 -8.40 -3.40 -1.83
CA LEU A 168 -7.83 -4.67 -1.37
C LEU A 168 -7.94 -4.72 0.15
N THR A 169 -8.68 -5.70 0.67
CA THR A 169 -8.91 -5.90 2.10
C THR A 169 -7.68 -6.48 2.78
N ALA A 170 -7.63 -6.34 4.11
CA ALA A 170 -6.43 -6.68 4.87
C ALA A 170 -5.99 -8.11 4.61
N GLU A 171 -4.67 -8.29 4.46
CA GLU A 171 -4.00 -9.58 4.23
C GLU A 171 -4.34 -10.25 2.88
N THR A 172 -4.93 -9.52 1.93
CA THR A 172 -5.07 -10.00 0.54
C THR A 172 -3.72 -10.38 -0.05
N PHE A 173 -3.69 -11.48 -0.80
CA PHE A 173 -2.52 -11.88 -1.59
C PHE A 173 -2.77 -11.67 -3.07
N VAL A 174 -1.87 -10.93 -3.73
CA VAL A 174 -1.87 -10.69 -5.17
C VAL A 174 -0.53 -11.17 -5.74
N GLY A 175 -0.55 -12.27 -6.49
CA GLY A 175 0.64 -12.82 -7.15
C GLY A 175 1.15 -11.95 -8.30
N ASP A 176 2.29 -12.35 -8.87
CA ASP A 176 2.94 -11.60 -9.95
C ASP A 176 2.06 -11.46 -11.20
N ARG A 177 2.25 -10.35 -11.92
CA ARG A 177 1.61 -10.10 -13.23
C ARG A 177 0.08 -10.16 -13.21
N VAL A 178 -0.54 -10.05 -12.03
CA VAL A 178 -1.99 -9.93 -11.90
C VAL A 178 -2.46 -8.58 -12.44
N PHE A 179 -3.61 -8.57 -13.09
CA PHE A 179 -4.28 -7.35 -13.51
C PHE A 179 -5.64 -7.23 -12.81
N LEU A 180 -5.81 -6.16 -12.03
CA LEU A 180 -7.10 -5.77 -11.44
C LEU A 180 -7.64 -4.53 -12.17
N GLY A 181 -8.81 -4.68 -12.77
CA GLY A 181 -9.55 -3.61 -13.44
C GLY A 181 -9.99 -2.52 -12.47
N ALA A 182 -10.57 -1.45 -13.01
CA ALA A 182 -10.93 -0.28 -12.21
C ALA A 182 -12.09 -0.64 -11.26
N GLY A 183 -12.04 -0.16 -10.03
CA GLY A 183 -13.14 -0.37 -9.09
C GLY A 183 -13.35 -1.82 -8.65
N VAL A 184 -12.33 -2.68 -8.70
CA VAL A 184 -12.41 -4.03 -8.11
C VAL A 184 -12.60 -3.93 -6.59
N ARG A 185 -13.42 -4.81 -5.99
CA ARG A 185 -13.70 -4.84 -4.56
C ARG A 185 -13.42 -6.23 -4.00
N THR A 186 -12.58 -6.32 -2.98
CA THR A 186 -12.40 -7.55 -2.20
C THR A 186 -13.18 -7.47 -0.89
N ILE A 187 -13.67 -8.60 -0.40
CA ILE A 187 -14.32 -8.74 0.90
C ILE A 187 -13.56 -9.82 1.66
N ASN A 188 -13.28 -9.63 2.96
CA ASN A 188 -12.58 -10.62 3.79
C ASN A 188 -13.38 -11.06 5.04
N ASP A 189 -14.60 -10.55 5.21
CA ASP A 189 -15.50 -10.92 6.30
C ASP A 189 -16.78 -11.53 5.71
N LYS A 190 -17.06 -12.79 6.04
CA LYS A 190 -18.25 -13.52 5.60
C LYS A 190 -19.51 -13.14 6.40
N GLN A 191 -19.35 -12.66 7.62
CA GLN A 191 -20.45 -12.44 8.55
C GLN A 191 -20.85 -10.97 8.65
N LEU A 192 -19.94 -10.04 8.37
CA LEU A 192 -20.18 -8.59 8.43
C LEU A 192 -20.78 -8.16 9.77
N ILE A 193 -20.48 -8.89 10.84
CA ILE A 193 -20.96 -8.61 12.19
C ILE A 193 -20.00 -7.68 12.90
N TRP A 194 -20.52 -6.84 13.79
CA TRP A 194 -19.67 -6.07 14.68
C TRP A 194 -18.80 -7.03 15.51
N ARG A 195 -17.52 -6.68 15.69
CA ARG A 195 -16.56 -7.56 16.35
C ARG A 195 -17.00 -7.85 17.78
N ASP A 196 -17.18 -9.13 18.07
CA ASP A 196 -17.49 -9.69 19.39
C ASP A 196 -16.25 -10.42 19.91
N PRO A 197 -15.64 -9.98 21.03
CA PRO A 197 -14.46 -10.63 21.61
C PRO A 197 -14.63 -12.12 21.92
N VAL A 198 -15.87 -12.60 22.07
CA VAL A 198 -16.20 -14.01 22.35
C VAL A 198 -16.32 -14.83 21.06
N HIS A 199 -16.64 -14.19 19.93
CA HIS A 199 -16.94 -14.85 18.66
C HIS A 199 -16.06 -14.36 17.50
N GLU A 200 -14.91 -13.73 17.78
CA GLU A 200 -13.99 -13.28 16.74
C GLU A 200 -13.49 -14.46 15.90
N ARG A 201 -13.84 -14.42 14.61
CA ARG A 201 -13.34 -15.34 13.60
C ARG A 201 -12.20 -14.70 12.80
N PRO A 202 -11.29 -15.51 12.24
CA PRO A 202 -10.28 -15.00 11.32
C PRO A 202 -10.96 -14.36 10.10
N LEU A 203 -10.39 -13.25 9.62
CA LEU A 203 -10.73 -12.72 8.31
C LEU A 203 -10.16 -13.67 7.24
N GLU A 204 -10.91 -13.88 6.17
CA GLU A 204 -10.54 -14.75 5.06
C GLU A 204 -10.42 -13.89 3.79
N PRO A 205 -9.26 -13.27 3.53
CA PRO A 205 -9.10 -12.42 2.36
C PRO A 205 -9.03 -13.23 1.07
N PRO A 206 -9.39 -12.65 -0.09
CA PRO A 206 -9.21 -13.30 -1.37
C PRO A 206 -7.73 -13.49 -1.73
N THR A 207 -7.46 -14.52 -2.54
CA THR A 207 -6.15 -14.81 -3.11
C THR A 207 -6.21 -14.68 -4.63
N PHE A 208 -5.26 -13.98 -5.22
CA PHE A 208 -5.10 -13.86 -6.68
C PHE A 208 -3.79 -14.50 -7.08
N GLU A 209 -3.84 -15.59 -7.85
CA GLU A 209 -2.64 -16.27 -8.32
C GLU A 209 -2.05 -15.60 -9.56
N THR A 210 -0.79 -15.93 -9.84
CA THR A 210 0.02 -15.32 -10.90
C THR A 210 -0.71 -15.21 -12.24
N GLY A 211 -0.68 -14.00 -12.81
CA GLY A 211 -1.20 -13.73 -14.15
C GLY A 211 -2.73 -13.75 -14.27
N CYS A 212 -3.48 -13.95 -13.20
CA CYS A 212 -4.94 -13.84 -13.28
C CYS A 212 -5.37 -12.40 -13.59
N ARG A 213 -6.53 -12.24 -14.23
CA ARG A 213 -7.08 -10.95 -14.66
C ARG A 213 -8.49 -10.80 -14.14
N VAL A 214 -8.77 -9.66 -13.53
CA VAL A 214 -10.09 -9.35 -12.96
C VAL A 214 -10.63 -8.10 -13.64
N GLY A 215 -11.77 -8.23 -14.29
CA GLY A 215 -12.44 -7.13 -14.99
C GLY A 215 -12.92 -6.04 -14.03
N SER A 216 -13.04 -4.81 -14.56
CA SER A 216 -13.47 -3.64 -13.81
C SER A 216 -14.82 -3.86 -13.11
N GLY A 217 -14.95 -3.34 -11.90
CA GLY A 217 -16.18 -3.41 -11.09
C GLY A 217 -16.51 -4.78 -10.52
N ALA A 218 -15.63 -5.79 -10.65
CA ALA A 218 -15.88 -7.10 -10.05
C ALA A 218 -15.76 -7.07 -8.51
N VAL A 219 -16.57 -7.89 -7.86
CA VAL A 219 -16.59 -8.10 -6.39
C VAL A 219 -16.14 -9.52 -6.08
N LEU A 220 -15.15 -9.67 -5.21
CA LEU A 220 -14.56 -10.93 -4.81
C LEU A 220 -14.90 -11.21 -3.35
N LEU A 221 -15.63 -12.30 -3.09
CA LEU A 221 -16.03 -12.67 -1.74
C LEU A 221 -14.88 -13.27 -0.92
N ALA A 222 -15.08 -13.28 0.40
CA ALA A 222 -14.12 -13.77 1.37
C ALA A 222 -13.75 -15.25 1.16
N GLY A 223 -12.45 -15.54 1.27
CA GLY A 223 -11.87 -16.87 1.23
C GLY A 223 -11.74 -17.49 -0.15
N ILE A 224 -12.05 -16.77 -1.23
CA ILE A 224 -11.97 -17.30 -2.59
C ILE A 224 -10.57 -17.14 -3.19
N THR A 225 -10.19 -18.06 -4.06
CA THR A 225 -8.97 -18.01 -4.87
C THR A 225 -9.29 -17.80 -6.35
N VAL A 226 -8.67 -16.81 -6.97
CA VAL A 226 -8.65 -16.64 -8.43
C VAL A 226 -7.38 -17.29 -8.97
N GLY A 227 -7.53 -18.45 -9.58
CA GLY A 227 -6.43 -19.30 -10.03
C GLY A 227 -5.58 -18.69 -11.16
N ALA A 228 -4.37 -19.21 -11.32
CA ALA A 228 -3.37 -18.66 -12.21
C ALA A 228 -3.89 -18.50 -13.66
N GLY A 229 -3.62 -17.34 -14.26
CA GLY A 229 -4.05 -17.03 -15.63
C GLY A 229 -5.56 -16.93 -15.87
N ALA A 230 -6.41 -17.13 -14.85
CA ALA A 230 -7.86 -17.05 -14.99
C ALA A 230 -8.32 -15.64 -15.37
N LEU A 231 -9.53 -15.53 -15.92
CA LEU A 231 -10.17 -14.29 -16.31
C LEU A 231 -11.55 -14.17 -15.66
N VAL A 232 -11.72 -13.17 -14.81
CA VAL A 232 -13.02 -12.75 -14.26
C VAL A 232 -13.56 -11.61 -15.12
N GLY A 233 -14.76 -11.74 -15.68
CA GLY A 233 -15.41 -10.69 -16.46
C GLY A 233 -15.77 -9.46 -15.61
N ALA A 234 -15.87 -8.31 -16.26
CA ALA A 234 -16.26 -7.06 -15.60
C ALA A 234 -17.63 -7.17 -14.90
N GLY A 235 -17.79 -6.48 -13.77
CA GLY A 235 -19.03 -6.43 -12.99
C GLY A 235 -19.45 -7.76 -12.34
N SER A 236 -18.59 -8.78 -12.33
CA SER A 236 -18.94 -10.09 -11.79
C SER A 236 -18.90 -10.13 -10.26
N VAL A 237 -19.76 -10.95 -9.65
CA VAL A 237 -19.70 -11.26 -8.20
C VAL A 237 -19.19 -12.68 -8.04
N VAL A 238 -17.93 -12.82 -7.65
CA VAL A 238 -17.24 -14.11 -7.53
C VAL A 238 -17.46 -14.68 -6.14
N THR A 239 -18.25 -15.76 -6.08
CA THR A 239 -18.68 -16.38 -4.82
C THR A 239 -17.98 -17.69 -4.50
N HIS A 240 -17.15 -18.21 -5.40
CA HIS A 240 -16.42 -19.47 -5.27
C HIS A 240 -15.07 -19.34 -5.96
N ASP A 241 -14.15 -20.26 -5.66
CA ASP A 241 -12.85 -20.36 -6.34
C ASP A 241 -13.00 -20.43 -7.86
N VAL A 242 -12.08 -19.76 -8.54
CA VAL A 242 -11.98 -19.74 -10.00
C VAL A 242 -10.78 -20.59 -10.39
N PRO A 243 -10.95 -21.77 -11.01
CA PRO A 243 -9.82 -22.61 -11.38
C PRO A 243 -8.87 -21.91 -12.36
N ALA A 244 -7.60 -22.29 -12.34
CA ALA A 244 -6.58 -21.76 -13.23
C ALA A 244 -7.00 -21.83 -14.71
N GLY A 245 -6.69 -20.77 -15.47
CA GLY A 245 -6.99 -20.67 -16.90
C GLY A 245 -8.48 -20.63 -17.26
N THR A 246 -9.39 -20.51 -16.30
CA THR A 246 -10.84 -20.44 -16.60
C THR A 246 -11.32 -19.01 -16.85
N ILE A 247 -12.41 -18.89 -17.61
CA ILE A 247 -13.18 -17.66 -17.75
C ILE A 247 -14.45 -17.79 -16.92
N VAL A 248 -14.68 -16.86 -16.00
CA VAL A 248 -15.94 -16.74 -15.24
C VAL A 248 -16.53 -15.35 -15.40
N TYR A 249 -17.85 -15.24 -15.41
CA TYR A 249 -18.52 -13.93 -15.29
C TYR A 249 -19.95 -14.06 -14.79
N GLY A 250 -20.55 -12.93 -14.39
CA GLY A 250 -21.95 -12.82 -13.99
C GLY A 250 -22.17 -12.58 -12.49
N VAL A 251 -23.45 -12.51 -12.10
CA VAL A 251 -23.87 -12.30 -10.71
C VAL A 251 -24.92 -13.36 -10.33
N PRO A 252 -24.54 -14.39 -9.56
CA PRO A 252 -23.17 -14.78 -9.22
C PRO A 252 -22.36 -15.28 -10.43
N ALA A 253 -21.04 -15.18 -10.35
CA ALA A 253 -20.15 -15.59 -11.43
C ALA A 253 -20.29 -17.09 -11.72
N ARG A 254 -20.28 -17.45 -13.00
CA ARG A 254 -20.33 -18.83 -13.49
C ARG A 254 -19.25 -19.05 -14.52
N ARG A 255 -18.71 -20.27 -14.56
CA ARG A 255 -17.73 -20.67 -15.57
C ARG A 255 -18.36 -20.62 -16.95
N TYR A 256 -17.70 -19.92 -17.86
CA TYR A 256 -18.08 -19.82 -19.26
C TYR A 256 -17.19 -20.68 -20.16
N GLY A 257 -15.89 -20.73 -19.87
CA GLY A 257 -14.94 -21.43 -20.72
C GLY A 257 -13.52 -21.39 -20.19
N TRP A 258 -12.56 -21.51 -21.11
CA TRP A 258 -11.13 -21.46 -20.85
C TRP A 258 -10.51 -20.25 -21.55
N VAL A 259 -9.49 -19.68 -20.94
CA VAL A 259 -8.64 -18.67 -21.56
C VAL A 259 -7.88 -19.34 -22.70
N SER A 260 -8.00 -18.79 -23.91
CA SER A 260 -7.20 -19.24 -25.04
C SER A 260 -5.75 -18.77 -24.89
N PRO A 261 -4.76 -19.54 -25.38
CA PRO A 261 -3.34 -19.18 -25.34
C PRO A 261 -3.03 -17.80 -25.92
#